data_AF-A0AAP5I896-F1
#
_entry.id   AF-A0AAP5I896-F1
#
_cell.length_a   1.000
_cell.length_b   1.000
_cell.length_c   1.000
_cell.angle_alpha   90.00
_cell.angle_beta   90.00
_cell.angle_gamma   90.00
#
_symmetry.space_group_name_H-M   'P 1'
#
loop_
_entity.id
_entity.type
_entity.pdbx_description
1 polymer ?
#
loop_
_entity_poly.entity_id
_entity_poly.type
_entity_poly.pdbx_seq_one_letter_code
_entity_poly.pdbx_strand_id
1 'polypeptide(L)'
;MDKWQKEFWEMLQTVADEVVDRFLLGMTEMVDNFFELTEEVSEQFQNTIITEVDQYLQELAEPIFDAYWELEEAISDEAEPTFPYSVEATLEQNPACIGCRHYHGQAYNGNLLVCGMHPYGWENEHCPDWEQEEF
;
A
#
# COMPACT_ATOMS: atom_id res chain seq x y z
N MET A 1 9.77 23.43 -0.23
CA MET A 1 10.07 22.46 -1.31
C MET A 1 10.99 23.15 -2.29
N ASP A 2 12.16 22.55 -2.50
CA ASP A 2 13.14 23.06 -3.46
C ASP A 2 12.61 22.92 -4.88
N LYS A 3 13.06 23.81 -5.78
CA LYS A 3 12.56 23.91 -7.16
C LYS A 3 12.63 22.57 -7.90
N TRP A 4 13.70 21.82 -7.70
CA TRP A 4 13.91 20.50 -8.30
C TRP A 4 12.91 19.43 -7.82
N GLN A 5 12.46 19.49 -6.56
CA GLN A 5 11.46 18.54 -6.06
C GLN A 5 10.11 18.74 -6.75
N LYS A 6 9.72 20.00 -7.02
CA LYS A 6 8.49 20.30 -7.75
C LYS A 6 8.56 19.81 -9.19
N GLU A 7 9.67 20.06 -9.87
CA GLU A 7 9.88 19.63 -11.25
C GLU A 7 9.86 18.09 -11.39
N PHE A 8 10.39 17.36 -10.39
CA PHE A 8 10.33 15.90 -10.34
C PHE A 8 8.90 15.38 -10.12
N TRP A 9 8.15 15.98 -9.19
CA TRP A 9 6.75 15.60 -8.92
C TRP A 9 5.83 15.89 -10.11
N GLU A 10 6.00 17.02 -10.79
CA GLU A 10 5.24 17.38 -11.99
C GLU A 10 5.53 16.40 -13.15
N MET A 11 6.79 15.99 -13.32
CA MET A 11 7.16 14.97 -14.30
C MET A 11 6.56 13.60 -13.96
N LEU A 12 6.61 13.18 -12.70
CA LEU A 12 6.02 11.91 -12.25
C LEU A 12 4.50 11.88 -12.41
N GLN A 13 3.80 12.97 -12.07
CA GLN A 13 2.35 13.06 -12.27
C GLN A 13 2.00 12.99 -13.75
N THR A 14 2.75 13.68 -14.62
CA THR A 14 2.51 13.65 -16.06
C THR A 14 2.69 12.23 -16.63
N VAL A 15 3.75 11.53 -16.22
CA VAL A 15 4.00 10.14 -16.65
C VAL A 15 2.96 9.19 -16.05
N ALA A 16 2.55 9.38 -14.80
CA ALA A 16 1.52 8.56 -14.17
C ALA A 16 0.17 8.73 -14.87
N ASP A 17 -0.27 9.96 -15.13
CA ASP A 17 -1.53 10.24 -15.81
C ASP A 17 -1.52 9.69 -17.25
N GLU A 18 -0.43 9.90 -18.00
CA GLU A 18 -0.33 9.45 -19.39
C GLU A 18 -0.19 7.91 -19.53
N VAL A 19 0.52 7.27 -18.60
CA VAL A 19 0.69 5.80 -18.59
C VAL A 19 -0.56 5.11 -18.08
N VAL A 20 -1.19 5.62 -17.02
CA VAL A 20 -2.41 5.03 -16.44
C VAL A 20 -3.56 5.11 -17.43
N ASP A 21 -3.80 6.27 -18.04
CA ASP A 21 -4.92 6.41 -18.98
C ASP A 21 -4.73 5.53 -20.21
N ARG A 22 -3.52 5.48 -20.77
CA ARG A 22 -3.23 4.68 -21.97
C ARG A 22 -3.24 3.17 -21.71
N PHE A 23 -2.80 2.75 -20.52
CA PHE A 23 -2.80 1.35 -20.11
C PHE A 23 -4.22 0.86 -19.79
N LEU A 24 -5.00 1.64 -19.01
CA LEU A 24 -6.37 1.29 -18.67
C LEU A 24 -7.29 1.27 -19.90
N LEU A 25 -7.18 2.25 -20.80
CA LEU A 25 -7.93 2.26 -22.06
C LEU A 25 -7.60 1.05 -22.94
N GLY A 26 -6.31 0.69 -23.06
CA GLY A 26 -5.89 -0.47 -23.83
C GLY A 26 -6.38 -1.80 -23.23
N MET A 27 -6.44 -1.90 -21.89
CA MET A 27 -7.01 -3.07 -21.22
C MET A 27 -8.53 -3.16 -21.38
N THR A 28 -9.26 -2.05 -21.29
CA THR A 28 -10.72 -2.04 -21.49
C THR A 28 -11.09 -2.49 -22.91
N GLU A 29 -10.41 -1.96 -23.92
CA GLU A 29 -10.65 -2.36 -25.32
C GLU A 29 -10.29 -3.83 -25.58
N MET A 30 -9.25 -4.35 -24.93
CA MET A 30 -8.88 -5.77 -25.01
C MET A 30 -9.94 -6.67 -24.33
N VAL A 31 -10.45 -6.27 -23.16
CA VAL A 31 -11.46 -7.01 -22.42
C VAL A 31 -12.80 -7.02 -23.16
N ASP A 32 -13.20 -5.89 -23.76
CA ASP A 32 -14.42 -5.80 -24.56
C ASP A 32 -14.35 -6.68 -25.82
N ASN A 33 -13.23 -6.64 -26.54
CA ASN A 33 -13.00 -7.53 -27.69
C ASN A 33 -12.98 -9.02 -27.28
N PHE A 34 -12.46 -9.34 -26.09
CA PHE A 34 -12.48 -10.70 -25.55
C PHE A 34 -13.91 -11.15 -25.20
N PHE A 35 -14.74 -10.25 -24.66
CA PHE A 35 -16.15 -10.51 -24.35
C PHE A 35 -16.99 -10.74 -25.60
N GLU A 36 -16.79 -9.93 -26.64
CA GLU A 36 -17.46 -10.09 -27.95
C GLU A 36 -17.05 -11.41 -28.63
N LEU A 37 -15.76 -11.77 -28.59
CA LEU A 37 -15.29 -13.06 -29.10
C LEU A 37 -15.83 -14.25 -28.30
N THR A 38 -16.06 -14.07 -27.00
CA THR A 38 -16.60 -15.11 -26.10
C THR A 38 -18.08 -15.40 -26.39
N GLU A 39 -18.87 -14.37 -26.73
CA GLU A 39 -20.30 -14.53 -27.01
C GLU A 39 -20.57 -15.21 -28.36
N GLU A 40 -19.73 -14.97 -29.38
CA GLU A 40 -19.95 -15.50 -30.73
C GLU A 40 -19.45 -16.96 -30.93
N VAL A 41 -18.63 -17.51 -30.03
CA VAL A 41 -17.95 -18.81 -30.22
C VAL A 41 -18.16 -19.79 -29.06
N SER A 42 -19.39 -19.94 -28.58
CA SER A 42 -19.68 -20.68 -27.34
C SER A 42 -19.76 -22.22 -27.47
N GLU A 43 -19.93 -22.83 -28.66
CA GLU A 43 -20.26 -24.27 -28.73
C GLU A 43 -19.16 -25.21 -29.22
N GLN A 44 -18.11 -24.75 -29.91
CA GLN A 44 -17.08 -25.65 -30.49
C GLN A 44 -15.67 -25.52 -29.89
N PHE A 45 -15.40 -24.51 -29.06
CA PHE A 45 -14.02 -24.14 -28.67
C PHE A 45 -13.66 -24.37 -27.19
N GLN A 46 -14.57 -24.96 -26.39
CA GLN A 46 -14.41 -25.03 -24.94
C GLN A 46 -13.18 -25.79 -24.44
N ASN A 47 -12.66 -26.80 -25.16
CA ASN A 47 -11.55 -27.61 -24.63
C ASN A 47 -10.16 -27.20 -25.13
N THR A 48 -10.06 -26.46 -26.24
CA THR A 48 -8.76 -26.09 -26.83
C THR A 48 -8.35 -24.67 -26.44
N ILE A 49 -9.30 -23.71 -26.44
CA ILE A 49 -9.04 -22.33 -26.01
C ILE A 49 -8.78 -22.23 -24.51
N ILE A 50 -9.40 -23.04 -23.66
CA ILE A 50 -9.15 -22.97 -22.20
C ILE A 50 -7.68 -23.23 -21.89
N THR A 51 -7.06 -24.25 -22.49
CA THR A 51 -5.63 -24.52 -22.33
C THR A 51 -4.73 -23.46 -22.93
N GLU A 52 -5.08 -22.91 -24.09
CA GLU A 52 -4.26 -21.88 -24.75
C GLU A 52 -4.37 -20.51 -24.04
N VAL A 53 -5.55 -20.17 -23.51
CA VAL A 53 -5.76 -18.96 -22.70
C VAL A 53 -5.12 -19.11 -21.32
N ASP A 54 -5.23 -20.27 -20.67
CA ASP A 54 -4.54 -20.53 -19.40
C ASP A 54 -3.01 -20.42 -19.56
N GLN A 55 -2.48 -20.95 -20.66
CA GLN A 55 -1.06 -20.82 -20.99
C GLN A 55 -0.66 -19.37 -21.28
N TYR A 56 -1.47 -18.62 -22.03
CA TYR A 56 -1.21 -17.20 -22.31
C TYR A 56 -1.31 -16.31 -21.07
N LEU A 57 -2.27 -16.60 -20.17
CA LEU A 57 -2.38 -15.93 -18.89
C LEU A 57 -1.20 -16.25 -17.97
N GLN A 58 -0.69 -17.49 -17.97
CA GLN A 58 0.52 -17.84 -17.24
C GLN A 58 1.73 -17.09 -17.79
N GLU A 59 1.93 -17.04 -19.11
CA GLU A 59 3.02 -16.31 -19.75
C GLU A 59 2.96 -14.79 -19.49
N LEU A 60 1.76 -14.22 -19.32
CA LEU A 60 1.58 -12.80 -18.98
C LEU A 60 1.72 -12.55 -17.47
N ALA A 61 1.30 -13.49 -16.62
CA ALA A 61 1.31 -13.36 -15.18
C ALA A 61 2.71 -13.56 -14.58
N GLU A 62 3.49 -14.52 -15.09
CA GLU A 62 4.87 -14.79 -14.62
C GLU A 62 5.76 -13.53 -14.56
N PRO A 63 5.90 -12.71 -15.62
CA PRO A 63 6.75 -11.52 -15.55
C PRO A 63 6.22 -10.44 -14.60
N ILE A 64 4.91 -10.41 -14.34
CA ILE A 64 4.30 -9.48 -13.37
C ILE A 64 4.56 -9.97 -11.94
N PHE A 65 4.39 -11.27 -11.69
CA PHE A 65 4.66 -11.89 -10.40
C PHE A 65 6.14 -11.85 -10.03
N ASP A 66 7.04 -12.10 -11.00
CA ASP A 66 8.49 -11.99 -10.78
C ASP A 66 8.89 -10.55 -10.47
N ALA A 67 8.35 -9.56 -11.18
CA ALA A 67 8.62 -8.14 -10.88
C ALA A 67 8.06 -7.73 -9.51
N TYR A 68 6.90 -8.25 -9.12
CA TYR A 68 6.31 -8.02 -7.80
C TYR A 68 7.14 -8.68 -6.69
N TRP A 69 7.60 -9.92 -6.92
CA TRP A 69 8.43 -10.67 -5.98
C TRP A 69 9.82 -10.07 -5.84
N GLU A 70 10.44 -9.59 -6.93
CA GLU A 70 11.72 -8.86 -6.88
C GLU A 70 11.58 -7.55 -6.10
N LEU A 71 10.43 -6.86 -6.22
CA LEU A 71 10.12 -5.68 -5.40
C LEU A 71 9.90 -6.06 -3.93
N GLU A 72 9.21 -7.16 -3.66
CA GLU A 72 8.98 -7.69 -2.31
C GLU A 72 10.28 -8.14 -1.65
N GLU A 73 11.18 -8.81 -2.38
CA GLU A 73 12.49 -9.26 -1.91
C GLU A 73 13.45 -8.07 -1.69
N ALA A 74 13.40 -7.06 -2.56
CA ALA A 74 14.10 -5.78 -2.35
C ALA A 74 13.60 -5.00 -1.13
N ILE A 75 12.36 -5.23 -0.70
CA ILE A 75 11.80 -4.70 0.54
C ILE A 75 12.13 -5.64 1.72
N SER A 76 12.22 -6.95 1.50
CA SER A 76 12.27 -7.98 2.54
C SER A 76 13.61 -8.12 3.27
N ASP A 77 14.74 -7.77 2.63
CA ASP A 77 16.04 -8.18 3.17
C ASP A 77 16.45 -7.47 4.48
N GLU A 78 15.87 -6.32 4.84
CA GLU A 78 16.04 -5.69 6.17
C GLU A 78 14.84 -4.80 6.58
N ALA A 79 13.60 -5.15 6.24
CA ALA A 79 12.44 -4.28 6.48
C ALA A 79 12.17 -4.02 7.96
N GLU A 80 12.78 -2.97 8.51
CA GLU A 80 12.03 -2.09 9.40
C GLU A 80 10.73 -1.73 8.67
N PRO A 81 9.56 -1.83 9.33
CA PRO A 81 8.28 -1.60 8.69
C PRO A 81 8.30 -0.23 8.01
N THR A 82 8.36 -0.27 6.67
CA THR A 82 8.45 0.91 5.81
C THR A 82 7.19 1.77 5.93
N PHE A 83 6.11 1.18 6.43
CA PHE A 83 4.85 1.85 6.72
C PHE A 83 4.68 2.14 8.21
N PRO A 84 4.19 3.34 8.57
CA PRO A 84 3.87 3.65 9.95
C PRO A 84 2.80 2.71 10.50
N TYR A 85 3.06 2.09 11.66
CA TYR A 85 2.13 1.17 12.30
C TYR A 85 1.69 1.70 13.67
N SER A 86 0.45 1.40 14.06
CA SER A 86 -0.09 1.81 15.35
C SER A 86 0.35 0.88 16.48
N VAL A 87 0.68 1.46 17.62
CA VAL A 87 1.06 0.79 18.86
C VAL A 87 0.16 1.33 19.96
N GLU A 88 -0.67 0.49 20.53
CA GLU A 88 -1.53 0.87 21.65
C GLU A 88 -0.71 1.04 22.95
N ALA A 89 -1.16 1.95 23.81
CA ALA A 89 -0.60 2.09 25.15
C ALA A 89 -1.03 0.88 26.00
N THR A 90 -0.08 0.25 26.67
CA THR A 90 -0.30 -0.90 27.55
C THR A 90 0.28 -0.63 28.94
N LEU A 91 0.03 -1.53 29.89
CA LEU A 91 0.63 -1.43 31.23
C LEU A 91 2.16 -1.56 31.20
N GLU A 92 2.70 -2.23 30.20
CA GLU A 92 4.14 -2.43 30.01
C GLU A 92 4.76 -1.30 29.18
N GLN A 93 3.98 -0.68 28.31
CA GLN A 93 4.44 0.33 27.36
C GLN A 93 3.55 1.57 27.40
N ASN A 94 4.09 2.68 27.92
CA ASN A 94 3.41 3.96 28.09
C ASN A 94 2.15 3.90 28.99
N PRO A 95 2.24 3.35 30.22
CA PRO A 95 1.08 3.18 31.09
C PRO A 95 0.37 4.50 31.43
N ALA A 96 1.13 5.60 31.54
CA ALA A 96 0.60 6.93 31.85
C ALA A 96 -0.24 7.54 30.72
N CYS A 97 -0.20 6.95 29.52
CA CYS A 97 -0.88 7.45 28.33
C CYS A 97 -2.15 6.66 27.98
N ILE A 98 -2.48 5.60 28.74
CA ILE A 98 -3.69 4.81 28.53
C ILE A 98 -4.91 5.73 28.65
N GLY A 99 -5.75 5.74 27.62
CA GLY A 99 -6.98 6.55 27.56
C GLY A 99 -6.76 8.06 27.43
N CYS A 100 -5.54 8.51 27.10
CA CYS A 100 -5.26 9.92 26.84
C CYS A 100 -5.68 10.30 25.41
N ARG A 101 -6.43 11.40 25.23
CA ARG A 101 -6.80 11.91 23.90
C ARG A 101 -5.60 12.30 23.03
N HIS A 102 -4.47 12.60 23.65
CA HIS A 102 -3.26 13.08 22.96
C HIS A 102 -2.33 11.94 22.54
N TYR A 103 -2.68 10.69 22.85
CA TYR A 103 -1.88 9.54 22.47
C TYR A 103 -1.93 9.34 20.95
N HIS A 104 -0.77 9.50 20.30
CA HIS A 104 -0.58 9.30 18.86
C HIS A 104 -0.25 7.83 18.55
N GLY A 105 0.66 7.25 19.32
CA GLY A 105 0.94 5.80 19.29
C GLY A 105 1.33 5.27 17.91
N GLN A 106 2.12 6.00 17.12
CA GLN A 106 2.51 5.54 15.79
C GLN A 106 4.03 5.39 15.69
N ALA A 107 4.47 4.23 15.21
CA ALA A 107 5.86 3.94 14.99
C ALA A 107 6.25 4.24 13.55
N TYR A 108 7.28 5.07 13.39
CA TYR A 108 7.85 5.46 12.10
C TYR A 108 9.25 4.85 12.00
N ASN A 109 9.43 3.90 11.09
CA ASN A 109 10.74 3.27 10.87
C ASN A 109 11.35 2.78 12.22
N GLY A 110 10.58 1.96 12.93
CA GLY A 110 10.93 1.42 14.26
C GLY A 110 10.85 2.40 15.45
N ASN A 111 10.69 3.71 15.21
CA ASN A 111 10.68 4.71 16.27
C ASN A 111 9.25 5.09 16.66
N LEU A 112 8.82 4.70 17.87
CA LEU A 112 7.50 5.04 18.40
C LEU A 112 7.41 6.51 18.80
N LEU A 113 6.47 7.24 18.20
CA LEU A 113 6.03 8.55 18.64
C LEU A 113 4.78 8.41 19.52
N VAL A 114 4.93 8.69 20.81
CA VAL A 114 3.87 8.49 21.81
C VAL A 114 2.84 9.62 21.78
N CYS A 115 3.26 10.88 21.88
CA CYS A 115 2.39 12.05 21.69
C CYS A 115 3.20 13.29 21.29
N GLY A 116 2.51 14.38 20.91
CA GLY A 116 3.17 15.63 20.52
C GLY A 116 3.85 16.37 21.68
N MET A 117 3.39 16.17 22.92
CA MET A 117 3.93 16.79 24.13
C MET A 117 5.13 16.00 24.69
N HIS A 118 5.01 14.67 24.68
CA HIS A 118 5.99 13.72 25.20
C HIS A 118 6.30 12.67 24.12
N PRO A 119 7.25 12.94 23.20
CA PRO A 119 7.54 12.06 22.07
C PRO A 119 7.86 10.62 22.46
N TYR A 120 8.49 10.41 23.61
CA TYR A 120 8.88 9.10 24.15
C TYR A 120 7.94 8.57 25.24
N GLY A 121 6.83 9.25 25.49
CA GLY A 121 5.93 8.96 26.60
C GLY A 121 6.39 9.58 27.92
N TRP A 122 5.57 9.40 28.95
CA TRP A 122 5.82 9.91 30.29
C TRP A 122 6.16 8.75 31.23
N GLU A 123 7.25 8.87 31.99
CA GLU A 123 7.81 7.78 32.79
C GLU A 123 7.09 7.56 34.13
N ASN A 124 6.44 8.59 34.69
CA ASN A 124 5.75 8.47 35.98
C ASN A 124 4.31 7.96 35.79
N GLU A 125 3.64 7.61 36.90
CA GLU A 125 2.29 7.04 36.88
C GLU A 125 1.24 7.93 36.19
N HIS A 126 1.38 9.26 36.24
CA HIS A 126 0.39 10.20 35.71
C HIS A 126 1.05 11.27 34.85
N CYS A 127 0.62 11.37 33.59
CA CYS A 127 1.08 12.38 32.64
C CYS A 127 0.46 13.76 32.96
N PRO A 128 1.24 14.85 32.99
CA PRO A 128 0.74 16.19 33.33
C PRO A 128 -0.23 16.75 32.28
N ASP A 129 -0.08 16.35 31.02
CA ASP A 129 -0.92 16.77 29.90
C ASP A 129 -2.00 15.73 29.57
N TRP A 130 -2.34 14.85 30.51
CA TRP A 130 -3.36 13.83 30.29
C TRP A 130 -4.76 14.44 30.24
N GLU A 131 -5.51 14.12 29.20
CA GLU A 131 -6.90 14.54 29.02
C GLU A 131 -7.75 13.38 28.53
N GLN A 132 -8.98 13.26 29.08
CA GLN A 132 -9.97 12.29 28.60
C GLN A 132 -10.56 12.76 27.27
N GLU A 133 -10.95 11.81 26.42
CA GLU A 133 -11.90 12.09 25.35
C GLU A 133 -13.26 12.50 25.97
N GLU A 134 -13.73 13.69 25.64
CA GLU A 134 -15.11 14.10 25.94
C GLU A 134 -16.05 13.48 24.89
N PHE A 135 -17.00 12.67 25.35
CA PHE A 135 -18.03 12.02 24.51
C PHE A 135 -19.27 12.92 24.31
#